data_AF-A0A1H3K7V0-F1
#
_entry.id   AF-A0A1H3K7V0-F1
#
_cell.length_a   1.000
_cell.length_b   1.000
_cell.length_c   1.000
_cell.angle_alpha   90.00
_cell.angle_beta   90.00
_cell.angle_gamma   90.00
#
_symmetry.space_group_name_H-M   'P 1'
#
loop_
_entity.id
_entity.type
_entity.pdbx_description
1 polymer ?
#
loop_
_entity_poly.entity_id
_entity_poly.type
_entity_poly.pdbx_seq_one_letter_code
_entity_poly.pdbx_strand_id
1 'polypeptide(L)' 'MHKEVLRSIAGIEIYPLISFGIFFLFFLGLIVYVFIANRQHLHEMSQMPLRPDAADAATDEAEGAALYDSKLW' A
#
# COMPACT_ATOMS: atom_id res chain seq x y z
N MET A 1 -18.76 44.46 20.32
CA MET A 1 -17.69 43.46 20.52
C MET A 1 -16.80 43.49 19.27
N HIS A 2 -15.60 44.06 19.36
CA HIS A 2 -14.79 44.47 18.20
C HIS A 2 -14.17 43.25 17.48
N LYS A 3 -14.75 42.84 16.35
CA LYS A 3 -14.25 41.75 15.48
C LYS A 3 -13.33 42.24 14.35
N GLU A 4 -13.09 43.55 14.28
CA GLU A 4 -12.35 44.20 13.18
C GLU A 4 -10.82 44.20 13.38
N VAL A 5 -10.30 43.68 14.49
CA VAL A 5 -8.86 43.72 14.83
C VAL A 5 -8.00 42.96 13.81
N LEU A 6 -8.53 41.86 13.27
CA LEU A 6 -7.82 41.02 12.30
C LEU A 6 -7.95 41.56 10.87
N ARG A 7 -9.09 42.21 10.56
CA ARG A 7 -9.37 42.75 9.22
C ARG A 7 -8.69 44.09 8.97
N SER A 8 -8.35 44.84 10.02
CA SER A 8 -7.60 46.09 9.91
C SER A 8 -6.14 45.90 9.49
N ILE A 9 -5.62 44.66 9.58
CA ILE A 9 -4.28 44.30 9.12
C ILE A 9 -4.37 43.95 7.64
N ALA A 10 -4.04 44.93 6.79
CA ALA A 10 -3.95 44.72 5.35
C ALA A 10 -3.00 43.55 5.03
N GLY A 11 -3.49 42.56 4.28
CA GLY A 11 -2.69 41.40 3.84
C GLY A 11 -2.76 40.15 4.72
N ILE A 12 -3.57 40.14 5.80
CA ILE A 12 -3.75 38.94 6.65
C ILE A 12 -4.31 37.72 5.88
N GLU A 13 -5.00 37.95 4.78
CA GLU A 13 -5.65 36.93 3.94
C GLU A 13 -4.65 36.04 3.18
N ILE A 14 -3.40 36.47 3.02
CA ILE A 14 -2.34 35.68 2.37
C ILE A 14 -1.96 34.45 3.22
N TYR A 15 -1.95 34.58 4.55
CA TYR A 15 -1.48 33.50 5.43
C TYR A 15 -2.36 32.25 5.34
N PRO A 16 -3.71 32.33 5.39
CA PRO A 16 -4.58 31.19 5.13
C PRO A 16 -4.41 30.58 3.74
N LEU A 17 -4.25 31.40 2.70
CA LEU A 17 -4.15 30.93 1.31
C LEU A 17 -2.87 30.12 1.06
N ILE A 18 -1.73 30.61 1.56
CA ILE A 18 -0.45 29.89 1.49
C ILE A 18 -0.49 28.61 2.34
N SER A 19 -1.04 28.68 3.55
CA SER A 19 -1.18 27.48 4.41
C SER A 19 -2.01 26.40 3.73
N PHE A 20 -3.12 26.78 3.10
CA PHE A 20 -3.96 25.87 2.32
C PHE A 20 -3.21 25.29 1.12
N GLY A 21 -2.45 26.12 0.39
CA GLY A 21 -1.63 25.67 -0.73
C GLY A 21 -0.57 24.66 -0.32
N ILE A 22 0.20 24.94 0.74
CA ILE A 22 1.25 24.03 1.24
C ILE A 22 0.63 22.72 1.77
N PHE A 23 -0.45 22.81 2.54
CA PHE A 23 -1.17 21.63 3.04
C PHE A 23 -1.65 20.75 1.88
N PHE A 24 -2.31 21.35 0.88
CA PHE A 24 -2.79 20.63 -0.29
C PHE A 24 -1.66 20.00 -1.11
N LEU A 25 -0.58 20.74 -1.37
CA LEU A 25 0.60 20.24 -2.09
C LEU A 25 1.27 19.08 -1.36
N PHE A 26 1.32 19.11 -0.03
CA PHE A 26 1.83 18.01 0.78
C PHE A 26 1.02 16.72 0.54
N PHE A 27 -0.31 16.81 0.58
CA PHE A 27 -1.17 15.66 0.27
C PHE A 27 -1.02 15.18 -1.17
N LEU A 28 -0.95 16.11 -2.14
CA LEU A 28 -0.76 15.75 -3.55
C LEU A 28 0.58 15.00 -3.76
N GLY A 29 1.65 15.46 -3.11
CA GLY A 29 2.95 14.78 -3.13
C GLY A 29 2.88 13.38 -2.52
N LEU A 30 2.19 13.21 -1.39
CA LEU A 30 2.02 11.90 -0.75
C LEU A 30 1.24 10.92 -1.64
N ILE A 31 0.17 11.40 -2.29
CA ILE A 31 -0.64 10.60 -3.22
C ILE A 31 0.23 10.11 -4.38
N VAL A 32 1.00 11.00 -5.02
CA VAL A 32 1.92 10.65 -6.10
C VAL A 32 2.98 9.64 -5.62
N TYR A 33 3.56 9.86 -4.44
CA TYR A 33 4.55 8.95 -3.85
C TYR A 33 3.99 7.53 -3.62
N VAL A 34 2.78 7.42 -3.07
CA VAL A 34 2.11 6.12 -2.82
C VAL A 34 1.82 5.37 -4.13
N PHE A 35 1.35 6.06 -5.17
CA PHE A 35 1.11 5.43 -6.47
C PHE A 35 2.37 4.86 -7.11
N ILE A 36 3.51 5.52 -6.92
CA ILE A 36 4.81 5.05 -7.44
C ILE A 36 5.31 3.87 -6.59
N ALA A 37 5.30 3.98 -5.26
CA ALA A 37 5.86 2.97 -4.35
C ALA A 37 5.15 1.60 -4.44
N ASN A 38 3.83 1.58 -4.64
CA ASN A 38 3.03 0.35 -4.66
C ASN A 38 3.41 -0.59 -5.84
N ARG A 39 3.93 -0.07 -6.95
CA ARG A 39 4.25 -0.93 -8.11
C ARG A 39 5.53 -1.75 -7.92
N GLN A 40 6.50 -1.25 -7.16
CA GLN A 40 7.83 -1.87 -7.04
C GLN A 40 7.84 -3.01 -6.03
N HIS A 41 7.17 -2.85 -4.88
CA HIS A 41 7.16 -3.88 -3.83
C HIS A 41 6.27 -5.09 -4.20
N LEU A 42 5.17 -4.85 -4.90
CA LEU A 42 4.19 -5.89 -5.22
C LEU A 42 4.68 -6.84 -6.33
N HIS A 43 5.53 -6.35 -7.24
CA HIS A 43 6.08 -7.18 -8.31
C HIS A 43 7.03 -8.25 -7.76
N GLU A 44 7.91 -7.88 -6.83
CA GLU A 44 8.86 -8.80 -6.19
C GLU A 44 8.17 -9.86 -5.34
N MET A 45 7.10 -9.49 -4.60
CA MET A 45 6.32 -10.44 -3.80
C MET A 45 5.43 -11.36 -4.65
N SER A 46 4.93 -10.88 -5.81
CA SER A 46 4.10 -11.68 -6.70
C SER A 46 4.85 -12.78 -7.46
N GLN A 47 6.17 -12.66 -7.57
CA GLN A 47 7.04 -13.62 -8.26
C GLN A 47 7.62 -14.68 -7.32
N MET A 48 7.45 -14.51 -6.01
CA MET A 48 7.85 -15.54 -5.07
C MET A 48 6.81 -16.65 -5.14
N PRO A 49 7.20 -17.89 -5.55
CA PRO A 49 6.29 -19.01 -5.49
C PRO A 49 5.76 -19.10 -4.07
N LEU A 50 4.44 -19.26 -3.91
CA LEU A 50 3.86 -19.68 -2.64
C LEU A 50 4.55 -20.99 -2.31
N ARG A 51 5.58 -20.97 -1.45
CA ARG A 51 6.26 -22.19 -1.03
C ARG A 51 5.16 -23.04 -0.40
N PRO A 52 4.86 -24.24 -0.92
CA PRO A 52 4.04 -25.18 -0.18
C PRO A 52 4.71 -25.34 1.18
N ASP A 53 3.93 -25.25 2.26
CA ASP A 53 4.48 -25.58 3.56
C ASP A 53 5.07 -26.98 3.45
N ALA A 54 6.28 -27.20 3.95
CA ALA A 54 6.99 -28.48 3.75
C ALA A 54 6.21 -29.70 4.29
N ALA A 55 5.13 -29.46 5.06
CA ALA A 55 4.17 -30.45 5.50
C ALA A 55 3.18 -30.89 4.39
N ASP A 56 2.84 -30.00 3.45
CA ASP A 56 1.88 -30.28 2.37
C ASP A 56 2.54 -31.11 1.26
N ALA A 57 3.80 -30.80 0.92
CA ALA A 57 4.56 -31.54 -0.08
C ALA A 57 4.82 -33.02 0.32
N ALA A 58 5.01 -33.28 1.61
CA ALA A 58 5.20 -34.64 2.12
C ALA A 58 3.90 -35.46 2.11
N THR A 59 2.74 -34.78 2.18
CA THR A 59 1.43 -35.42 2.18
C THR A 59 0.98 -35.75 0.75
N ASP A 60 1.25 -34.86 -0.22
CA ASP A 60 0.95 -35.08 -1.64
C ASP A 60 1.80 -36.21 -2.26
N GLU A 61 3.09 -36.33 -1.90
CA GLU A 61 3.95 -37.43 -2.37
C GLU A 61 3.56 -38.78 -1.76
N ALA A 62 3.15 -38.80 -0.49
CA ALA A 62 2.71 -40.02 0.20
C ALA A 62 1.35 -40.53 -0.31
N GLU A 63 0.39 -39.63 -0.58
CA GLU A 63 -0.90 -39.99 -1.18
C GLU A 63 -0.73 -40.44 -2.63
N GLY A 64 0.10 -39.76 -3.43
CA GLY A 64 0.37 -40.15 -4.82
C GLY A 64 1.01 -41.53 -4.97
N ALA A 65 1.94 -41.88 -4.09
CA ALA A 65 2.59 -43.20 -4.08
C ALA A 65 1.62 -44.32 -3.66
N ALA A 66 0.76 -44.08 -2.66
CA ALA A 66 -0.26 -45.03 -2.23
C ALA A 66 -1.37 -45.24 -3.27
N LEU A 67 -1.74 -44.18 -4.01
CA LEU A 67 -2.69 -44.26 -5.11
C LEU A 67 -2.13 -44.98 -6.34
N TYR A 68 -0.82 -44.89 -6.59
CA TYR A 68 -0.18 -45.66 -7.66
C TYR A 68 -0.12 -47.15 -7.31
N ASP A 69 0.30 -47.49 -6.08
CA ASP A 69 0.41 -48.87 -5.59
C ASP A 69 -0.95 -49.59 -5.53
N SER A 70 -2.00 -48.89 -5.09
CA SER A 70 -3.36 -49.45 -5.05
C SER A 70 -4.00 -49.68 -6.44
N LYS A 71 -3.44 -49.08 -7.50
CA LYS A 71 -3.98 -49.14 -8.87
C LYS A 71 -3.13 -50.01 -9.82
N LEU A 72 -2.18 -50.76 -9.25
CA LEU A 72 -1.27 -51.66 -9.96
C LEU A 72 -1.81 -53.10 -10.12
N TRP A 73 -3.09 -53.31 -9.82
CA TRP A 73 -3.87 -54.53 -10.08
C TRP A 73 -5.26 -54.17 -10.62
#